data_AF-A0A943B5S4-F1
#
_entry.id   AF-A0A943B5S4-F1
#
_cell.length_a   1.000
_cell.length_b   1.000
_cell.length_c   1.000
_cell.angle_alpha   90.00
_cell.angle_beta   90.00
_cell.angle_gamma   90.00
#
_symmetry.space_group_name_H-M   'P 1'
#
loop_
_entity.id
_entity.type
_entity.pdbx_description
1 polymer ?
#
loop_
_entity_poly.entity_id
_entity_poly.type
_entity_poly.pdbx_seq_one_letter_code
_entity_poly.pdbx_strand_id
1 'polypeptide(L)'
;MPDAPAELAELLKRYDRILVAAHANPDGDAVGSCVALGWALRELDKNVLLYNATGFPDYLTWLRLPSPLFTSPDRLPSPPDLVVGLDCGDADRLGPDLRSLLDAVPTVNIDHHLGNPGYGSLYNWVDPTMSATGEMVGMLAEALGAPLTGVLAEGLYVALVSDTGSFAYGNTTPGAMRMAARLMENGLNVPAVRARLDNSWSEPRLRLWGRLMQEARLLEDGRLAVALVGRALLDELGATREDCEGFVEQLRRVRGVRVALVLRETEPDADGRPGSRAGLRSSGADDVRAVAVQFGGGGHKNAAGATLPLEPERALAVMLPYIRHVWARDDMRAGRIPPCPSAAAEQA
;
A
#
# COMPACT_ATOMS: atom_id res chain seq x y z
N MET A 1 15.88 7.29 -18.44
CA MET A 1 16.85 6.56 -19.29
C MET A 1 16.10 5.98 -20.48
N PRO A 2 16.14 6.60 -21.67
CA PRO A 2 15.23 6.25 -22.77
C PRO A 2 15.41 4.82 -23.29
N ASP A 3 16.60 4.24 -23.17
CA ASP A 3 16.91 2.90 -23.71
C ASP A 3 16.72 1.76 -22.69
N ALA A 4 16.38 2.07 -21.44
CA ALA A 4 16.27 1.07 -20.36
C ALA A 4 15.33 -0.12 -20.67
N PRO A 5 14.13 0.07 -21.28
CA PRO A 5 13.27 -1.05 -21.64
C PRO A 5 13.93 -2.02 -22.63
N ALA A 6 14.66 -1.51 -23.63
CA ALA A 6 15.30 -2.33 -24.64
C ALA A 6 16.51 -3.08 -24.07
N GLU A 7 17.34 -2.42 -23.26
CA GLU A 7 18.46 -3.05 -22.56
C GLU A 7 18.00 -4.17 -21.62
N LEU A 8 16.96 -3.91 -20.83
CA LEU A 8 16.36 -4.91 -19.95
C LEU A 8 15.74 -6.06 -20.74
N ALA A 9 15.06 -5.80 -21.85
CA ALA A 9 14.50 -6.86 -22.69
C ALA A 9 15.59 -7.82 -23.19
N GLU A 10 16.70 -7.29 -23.69
CA GLU A 10 17.85 -8.11 -24.12
C GLU A 10 18.51 -8.85 -22.95
N LEU A 11 18.58 -8.23 -21.78
CA LEU A 11 19.07 -8.88 -20.57
C LEU A 11 18.19 -10.06 -20.16
N LEU A 12 16.87 -9.86 -20.07
CA LEU A 12 15.91 -10.88 -19.63
C LEU A 12 15.84 -12.07 -20.60
N LYS A 13 16.06 -11.84 -21.90
CA LYS A 13 16.14 -12.93 -22.89
C LYS A 13 17.27 -13.93 -22.61
N ARG A 14 18.35 -13.52 -21.91
CA ARG A 14 19.51 -14.37 -21.57
C ARG A 14 19.26 -15.32 -20.40
N TYR A 15 18.20 -15.12 -19.62
CA TYR A 15 17.86 -15.96 -18.48
C TYR A 15 16.64 -16.81 -18.79
N ASP A 16 16.50 -17.97 -18.14
CA ASP A 16 15.34 -18.85 -18.33
C ASP A 16 14.45 -18.89 -17.08
N ARG A 17 15.04 -19.21 -15.92
CA ARG A 17 14.29 -19.29 -14.67
C ARG A 17 14.33 -17.96 -13.92
N ILE A 18 13.25 -17.21 -14.03
CA ILE A 18 13.16 -15.84 -13.52
C ILE A 18 12.17 -15.82 -12.35
N LEU A 19 12.67 -15.44 -11.17
CA LEU A 19 11.83 -15.15 -10.00
C LEU A 19 11.41 -13.68 -10.03
N VAL A 20 10.12 -13.42 -10.16
CA VAL A 20 9.54 -12.09 -10.06
C VAL A 20 9.00 -11.89 -8.64
N ALA A 21 9.43 -10.82 -7.99
CA ALA A 21 9.08 -10.51 -6.61
C ALA A 21 8.78 -9.02 -6.42
N ALA A 22 8.00 -8.71 -5.39
CA ALA A 22 7.70 -7.34 -4.96
C ALA A 22 7.70 -7.22 -3.43
N HIS A 23 7.52 -6.01 -2.92
CA HIS A 23 7.54 -5.73 -1.49
C HIS A 23 6.48 -6.51 -0.69
N ALA A 24 6.75 -6.78 0.58
CA ALA A 24 5.80 -7.33 1.54
C ALA A 24 4.60 -6.40 1.75
N ASN A 25 3.43 -7.00 2.01
CA ASN A 25 2.11 -6.37 2.00
C ASN A 25 1.88 -5.62 0.68
N PRO A 26 1.90 -6.34 -0.46
CA PRO A 26 1.89 -5.71 -1.78
C PRO A 26 0.54 -5.03 -2.04
N ASP A 27 0.58 -3.87 -2.69
CA ASP A 27 -0.59 -3.19 -3.19
C ASP A 27 -0.89 -3.58 -4.65
N GLY A 28 -1.78 -2.83 -5.31
CA GLY A 28 -2.16 -3.11 -6.68
C GLY A 28 -1.05 -2.85 -7.71
N ASP A 29 -0.08 -1.95 -7.44
CA ASP A 29 1.06 -1.76 -8.35
C ASP A 29 2.00 -2.95 -8.28
N ALA A 30 2.44 -3.31 -7.07
CA ALA A 30 3.26 -4.49 -6.83
C ALA A 30 2.65 -5.76 -7.46
N VAL A 31 1.38 -6.07 -7.16
CA VAL A 31 0.71 -7.26 -7.69
C VAL A 31 0.51 -7.16 -9.21
N GLY A 32 0.00 -6.04 -9.71
CA GLY A 32 -0.26 -5.84 -11.13
C GLY A 32 1.01 -5.96 -11.97
N SER A 33 2.10 -5.35 -11.49
CA SER A 33 3.43 -5.42 -12.08
C SER A 33 4.00 -6.84 -12.11
N CYS A 34 3.87 -7.59 -11.00
CA CYS A 34 4.32 -8.98 -10.94
C CYS A 34 3.55 -9.88 -11.93
N VAL A 35 2.22 -9.73 -11.97
CA VAL A 35 1.37 -10.50 -12.88
C VAL A 35 1.68 -10.15 -14.34
N ALA A 36 1.78 -8.86 -14.66
CA ALA A 36 2.05 -8.40 -16.01
C ALA A 36 3.42 -8.87 -16.52
N LEU A 37 4.50 -8.66 -15.74
CA LEU A 37 5.83 -9.12 -16.14
C LEU A 37 5.87 -10.65 -16.24
N GLY A 38 5.27 -11.35 -15.29
CA GLY A 38 5.22 -12.81 -15.33
C GLY A 38 4.51 -13.35 -16.57
N TRP A 39 3.40 -12.75 -17.01
CA TRP A 39 2.76 -13.12 -18.27
C TRP A 39 3.61 -12.75 -19.49
N ALA A 40 4.24 -11.56 -19.50
CA ALA A 40 5.14 -11.17 -20.59
C ALA A 40 6.32 -12.14 -20.77
N LEU A 41 6.88 -12.63 -19.66
CA LEU A 41 7.95 -13.63 -19.67
C LEU A 41 7.43 -15.02 -20.09
N ARG A 42 6.19 -15.39 -19.74
CA ARG A 42 5.57 -16.63 -20.23
C ARG A 42 5.35 -16.65 -21.74
N GLU A 43 5.00 -15.51 -22.34
CA GLU A 43 4.90 -15.38 -23.82
C GLU A 43 6.25 -15.61 -24.52
N LEU A 44 7.36 -15.52 -23.79
CA LEU A 44 8.72 -15.82 -24.26
C LEU A 44 9.21 -17.22 -23.84
N ASP A 45 8.28 -18.12 -23.48
CA ASP A 45 8.54 -19.49 -23.04
C ASP A 45 9.47 -19.60 -21.81
N LYS A 46 9.58 -18.54 -21.01
CA LYS A 46 10.43 -18.53 -19.80
C LYS A 46 9.80 -19.33 -18.65
N ASN A 47 10.66 -19.86 -17.79
CA ASN A 47 10.25 -20.48 -16.54
C ASN A 47 10.05 -19.45 -15.43
N VAL A 48 8.84 -18.90 -15.35
CA VAL A 48 8.48 -17.86 -14.38
C VAL A 48 8.11 -18.45 -13.03
N LEU A 49 8.68 -17.88 -11.97
CA LEU A 49 8.32 -18.09 -10.57
C LEU A 49 7.84 -16.75 -9.99
N LEU A 50 6.78 -16.77 -9.16
CA LEU A 50 6.30 -15.60 -8.44
C LEU A 50 6.56 -15.73 -6.94
N TYR A 51 7.05 -14.67 -6.31
CA TYR A 51 7.25 -14.63 -4.86
C TYR A 51 6.72 -13.35 -4.22
N ASN A 52 6.09 -13.49 -3.06
CA ASN A 52 5.82 -12.39 -2.15
C ASN A 52 5.80 -12.89 -0.71
N ALA A 53 6.56 -12.24 0.19
CA ALA A 53 6.72 -12.70 1.57
C ALA A 53 5.40 -12.82 2.36
N THR A 54 4.39 -12.01 2.03
CA THR A 54 3.09 -11.98 2.73
C THR A 54 1.94 -12.56 1.90
N GLY A 55 2.22 -13.01 0.67
CA GLY A 55 1.18 -13.35 -0.30
C GLY A 55 0.50 -12.12 -0.92
N PHE A 56 -0.43 -12.36 -1.84
CA PHE A 56 -1.23 -11.31 -2.48
C PHE A 56 -2.52 -11.06 -1.69
N PRO A 57 -3.01 -9.81 -1.65
CA PRO A 57 -4.22 -9.49 -0.90
C PRO A 57 -5.47 -10.07 -1.57
N ASP A 58 -6.46 -10.44 -0.75
CA ASP A 58 -7.66 -11.14 -1.17
C ASP A 58 -8.40 -10.44 -2.32
N TYR A 59 -8.47 -9.10 -2.29
CA TYR A 59 -9.16 -8.29 -3.30
C TYR A 59 -8.51 -8.34 -4.70
N LEU A 60 -7.31 -8.92 -4.83
CA LEU A 60 -6.59 -9.12 -6.10
C LEU A 60 -6.43 -10.58 -6.50
N THR A 61 -6.94 -11.53 -5.71
CA THR A 61 -6.83 -12.97 -6.00
C THR A 61 -7.54 -13.42 -7.28
N TRP A 62 -8.43 -12.58 -7.82
CA TRP A 62 -9.09 -12.81 -9.10
C TRP A 62 -8.14 -12.63 -10.30
N LEU A 63 -6.98 -11.97 -10.14
CA LEU A 63 -5.97 -11.88 -11.18
C LEU A 63 -5.33 -13.25 -11.40
N ARG A 64 -5.44 -13.77 -12.63
CA ARG A 64 -4.88 -15.08 -12.97
C ARG A 64 -3.35 -15.02 -12.97
N LEU A 65 -2.71 -15.86 -12.18
CA LEU A 65 -1.26 -15.90 -12.08
C LEU A 65 -0.60 -16.72 -13.20
N PRO A 66 0.57 -16.31 -13.73
CA PRO A 66 1.37 -17.06 -14.70
C PRO A 66 2.16 -18.23 -14.09
N SER A 67 2.22 -18.32 -12.76
CA SER A 67 2.79 -19.43 -11.98
C SER A 67 2.16 -19.47 -10.58
N PRO A 68 2.37 -20.54 -9.80
CA PRO A 68 2.09 -20.50 -8.37
C PRO A 68 2.83 -19.35 -7.69
N LEU A 69 2.20 -18.74 -6.69
CA LEU A 69 2.80 -17.75 -5.80
C LEU A 69 3.44 -18.45 -4.61
N PHE A 70 4.72 -18.19 -4.39
CA PHE A 70 5.47 -18.70 -3.26
C PHE A 70 5.62 -17.61 -2.20
N THR A 71 5.53 -18.00 -0.93
CA THR A 71 5.74 -17.10 0.23
C THR A 71 7.03 -17.38 0.99
N SER A 72 7.76 -18.42 0.58
CA SER A 72 9.06 -18.80 1.13
C SER A 72 9.99 -19.29 0.01
N PRO A 73 11.25 -18.81 -0.07
CA PRO A 73 12.22 -19.27 -1.08
C PRO A 73 12.51 -20.77 -1.01
N ASP A 74 12.44 -21.39 0.18
CA ASP A 74 12.67 -22.83 0.36
C ASP A 74 11.59 -23.70 -0.29
N ARG A 75 10.44 -23.11 -0.63
CA ARG A 75 9.35 -23.79 -1.34
C ARG A 75 9.45 -23.65 -2.85
N LEU A 76 10.44 -22.91 -3.37
CA LEU A 76 10.65 -22.81 -4.80
C LEU A 76 10.98 -24.21 -5.36
N PRO A 77 10.43 -24.59 -6.52
CA PRO A 77 10.67 -25.91 -7.09
C PRO A 77 12.13 -26.10 -7.53
N SER A 78 12.87 -25.00 -7.72
CA SER A 78 14.28 -24.97 -8.07
C SER A 78 14.85 -23.56 -7.88
N PRO A 79 16.17 -23.39 -7.68
CA PRO A 79 16.80 -22.08 -7.55
C PRO A 79 16.63 -21.25 -8.84
N PRO A 80 16.28 -19.95 -8.76
CA PRO A 80 16.21 -19.08 -9.94
C PRO A 80 17.60 -18.71 -10.46
N ASP A 81 17.67 -18.40 -11.76
CA ASP A 81 18.90 -17.91 -12.40
C ASP A 81 18.97 -16.37 -12.35
N LEU A 82 17.81 -15.72 -12.16
CA LEU A 82 17.64 -14.28 -12.05
C LEU A 82 16.49 -13.95 -11.10
N VAL A 83 16.67 -12.91 -10.28
CA VAL A 83 15.57 -12.29 -9.52
C VAL A 83 15.26 -10.92 -10.11
N VAL A 84 13.99 -10.63 -10.36
CA VAL A 84 13.49 -9.31 -10.73
C VAL A 84 12.63 -8.78 -9.58
N GLY A 85 13.15 -7.79 -8.86
CA GLY A 85 12.42 -7.03 -7.87
C GLY A 85 11.65 -5.89 -8.52
N LEU A 86 10.35 -5.85 -8.28
CA LEU A 86 9.42 -4.85 -8.78
C LEU A 86 8.85 -4.05 -7.61
N ASP A 87 8.68 -2.75 -7.83
CA ASP A 87 7.91 -1.86 -6.95
C ASP A 87 8.41 -1.86 -5.48
N CYS A 88 9.71 -2.02 -5.32
CA CYS A 88 10.31 -2.26 -4.01
C CYS A 88 11.40 -1.23 -3.78
N GLY A 89 11.10 -0.18 -3.00
CA GLY A 89 12.06 0.90 -2.72
C GLY A 89 13.30 0.48 -1.90
N ASP A 90 13.31 -0.72 -1.33
CA ASP A 90 14.41 -1.24 -0.50
C ASP A 90 14.41 -2.78 -0.55
N ALA A 91 15.58 -3.41 -0.67
CA ALA A 91 15.72 -4.86 -0.73
C ALA A 91 15.17 -5.56 0.53
N ASP A 92 15.24 -4.93 1.70
CA ASP A 92 14.75 -5.51 2.95
C ASP A 92 13.21 -5.66 2.94
N ARG A 93 12.51 -4.86 2.13
CA ARG A 93 11.05 -4.97 1.96
C ARG A 93 10.63 -6.20 1.15
N LEU A 94 11.55 -6.89 0.47
CA LEU A 94 11.27 -8.18 -0.17
C LEU A 94 11.08 -9.32 0.85
N GLY A 95 11.40 -9.07 2.12
CA GLY A 95 11.39 -10.06 3.19
C GLY A 95 12.77 -10.68 3.43
N PRO A 96 13.10 -11.07 4.67
CA PRO A 96 14.45 -11.47 5.07
C PRO A 96 14.96 -12.70 4.30
N ASP A 97 14.07 -13.64 4.01
CA ASP A 97 14.42 -14.89 3.32
C ASP A 97 14.85 -14.61 1.87
N LEU A 98 14.06 -13.82 1.13
CA LEU A 98 14.43 -13.48 -0.26
C LEU A 98 15.61 -12.50 -0.29
N ARG A 99 15.71 -11.56 0.65
CA ARG A 99 16.85 -10.64 0.76
C ARG A 99 18.18 -11.38 0.80
N SER A 100 18.23 -12.48 1.54
CA SER A 100 19.43 -13.32 1.67
C SER A 100 19.80 -14.02 0.36
N LEU A 101 18.82 -14.32 -0.50
CA LEU A 101 19.04 -14.94 -1.81
C LEU A 101 19.65 -13.95 -2.83
N LEU A 102 19.43 -12.64 -2.67
CA LEU A 102 19.91 -11.61 -3.60
C LEU A 102 21.45 -11.55 -3.69
N ASP A 103 22.15 -12.01 -2.67
CA ASP A 103 23.62 -12.04 -2.65
C ASP A 103 24.18 -13.22 -3.47
N ALA A 104 23.35 -14.23 -3.74
CA ALA A 104 23.73 -15.46 -4.44
C ALA A 104 23.23 -15.54 -5.90
N VAL A 105 22.26 -14.71 -6.28
CA VAL A 105 21.60 -14.73 -7.58
C VAL A 105 21.68 -13.33 -8.21
N PRO A 106 21.99 -13.19 -9.52
CA PRO A 106 21.92 -11.90 -10.21
C PRO A 106 20.53 -11.26 -10.04
N THR A 107 20.50 -9.95 -9.79
CA THR A 107 19.26 -9.24 -9.48
C THR A 107 19.05 -7.99 -10.34
N VAL A 108 17.80 -7.82 -10.78
CA VAL A 108 17.31 -6.62 -11.46
C VAL A 108 16.31 -5.93 -10.54
N ASN A 109 16.41 -4.62 -10.43
CA ASN A 109 15.48 -3.77 -9.70
C ASN A 109 14.76 -2.83 -10.68
N ILE A 110 13.43 -2.88 -10.71
CA ILE A 110 12.57 -1.98 -11.50
C ILE A 110 11.62 -1.30 -10.54
N ASP A 111 11.75 0.01 -10.37
CA ASP A 111 11.01 0.73 -9.35
C ASP A 111 10.85 2.22 -9.68
N HIS A 112 9.86 2.86 -9.07
CA HIS A 112 9.61 4.29 -9.23
C HIS A 112 9.63 5.06 -7.90
N HIS A 113 9.99 4.43 -6.77
CA HIS A 113 10.06 5.12 -5.49
C HIS A 113 11.25 6.09 -5.44
N LEU A 114 10.99 7.32 -4.97
CA LEU A 114 12.03 8.28 -4.65
C LEU A 114 12.91 7.76 -3.52
N GLY A 115 14.23 7.78 -3.73
CA GLY A 115 15.21 7.38 -2.70
C GLY A 115 15.52 5.88 -2.68
N ASN A 116 15.03 5.11 -3.66
CA ASN A 116 15.49 3.73 -3.85
C ASN A 116 17.01 3.70 -4.06
N PRO A 117 17.77 2.87 -3.30
CA PRO A 117 19.23 2.85 -3.34
C PRO A 117 19.82 2.15 -4.58
N GLY A 118 18.99 1.51 -5.41
CA GLY A 118 19.43 0.73 -6.55
C GLY A 118 20.09 -0.59 -6.14
N TYR A 119 19.34 -1.47 -5.47
CA TYR A 119 19.90 -2.71 -4.92
C TYR A 119 20.12 -3.85 -5.93
N GLY A 120 19.71 -3.69 -7.20
CA GLY A 120 19.92 -4.70 -8.24
C GLY A 120 21.41 -4.87 -8.53
N SER A 121 21.94 -6.08 -8.40
CA SER A 121 23.35 -6.40 -8.63
C SER A 121 23.72 -6.41 -10.11
N LEU A 122 22.74 -6.63 -10.99
CA LEU A 122 22.92 -6.71 -12.43
C LEU A 122 22.39 -5.47 -13.17
N TYR A 123 21.22 -4.96 -12.78
CA TYR A 123 20.62 -3.77 -13.41
C TYR A 123 19.67 -3.04 -12.45
N ASN A 124 19.61 -1.72 -12.56
CA ASN A 124 18.67 -0.86 -11.82
C ASN A 124 17.97 0.08 -12.79
N TRP A 125 16.67 -0.13 -13.00
CA TRP A 125 15.80 0.83 -13.65
C TRP A 125 14.94 1.50 -12.58
N VAL A 126 15.46 2.56 -11.98
CA VAL A 126 14.76 3.37 -10.99
C VAL A 126 14.40 4.72 -11.62
N ASP A 127 13.11 5.00 -11.78
CA ASP A 127 12.66 6.27 -12.39
C ASP A 127 11.46 6.86 -11.64
N PRO A 128 11.71 7.80 -10.69
CA PRO A 128 10.65 8.42 -9.90
C PRO A 128 9.72 9.36 -10.69
N THR A 129 9.92 9.53 -12.00
CA THR A 129 9.01 10.29 -12.85
C THR A 129 7.86 9.45 -13.39
N MET A 130 7.94 8.12 -13.24
CA MET A 130 6.93 7.16 -13.68
C MET A 130 5.75 7.13 -12.70
N SER A 131 4.54 6.99 -13.25
CA SER A 131 3.32 7.01 -12.45
C SER A 131 3.10 5.74 -11.63
N ALA A 132 3.70 4.63 -12.04
CA ALA A 132 3.61 3.32 -11.43
C ALA A 132 4.74 2.42 -11.97
N THR A 133 5.20 1.44 -11.20
CA THR A 133 6.06 0.35 -11.69
C THR A 133 5.38 -0.40 -12.84
N GLY A 134 4.04 -0.54 -12.81
CA GLY A 134 3.28 -1.15 -13.89
C GLY A 134 3.43 -0.43 -15.22
N GLU A 135 3.58 0.90 -15.23
CA GLU A 135 3.85 1.66 -16.46
C GLU A 135 5.20 1.23 -17.08
N MET A 136 6.22 1.07 -16.23
CA MET A 136 7.56 0.62 -16.63
C MET A 136 7.54 -0.82 -17.14
N VAL A 137 6.82 -1.72 -16.46
CA VAL A 137 6.62 -3.10 -16.91
C VAL A 137 5.89 -3.16 -18.25
N GLY A 138 4.92 -2.27 -18.50
CA GLY A 138 4.25 -2.17 -19.79
C GLY A 138 5.20 -1.80 -20.92
N MET A 139 6.10 -0.83 -20.70
CA MET A 139 7.14 -0.46 -21.67
C MET A 139 8.13 -1.62 -21.91
N LEU A 140 8.50 -2.33 -20.86
CA LEU A 140 9.37 -3.51 -20.95
C LEU A 140 8.71 -4.66 -21.71
N ALA A 141 7.43 -4.94 -21.45
CA ALA A 141 6.67 -5.96 -22.16
C ALA A 141 6.64 -5.70 -23.67
N GLU A 142 6.50 -4.45 -24.10
CA GLU A 142 6.61 -4.10 -25.52
C GLU A 142 8.01 -4.30 -26.09
N ALA A 143 9.05 -3.92 -25.36
CA ALA A 143 10.43 -4.15 -25.77
C ALA A 143 10.77 -5.65 -25.86
N LEU A 144 10.11 -6.48 -25.04
CA LEU A 144 10.15 -7.94 -25.11
C LEU A 144 9.36 -8.51 -26.30
N GLY A 145 8.50 -7.71 -26.95
CA GLY A 145 7.61 -8.16 -28.01
C GLY A 145 6.35 -8.88 -27.50
N ALA A 146 6.05 -8.81 -26.20
CA ALA A 146 4.87 -9.41 -25.61
C ALA A 146 3.63 -8.54 -25.89
N PRO A 147 2.54 -9.11 -26.43
CA PRO A 147 1.34 -8.35 -26.74
C PRO A 147 0.64 -7.88 -25.46
N LEU A 148 0.36 -6.59 -25.36
CA LEU A 148 -0.30 -5.99 -24.19
C LEU A 148 -1.81 -6.31 -24.18
N THR A 149 -2.15 -7.58 -23.97
CA THR A 149 -3.50 -8.13 -24.09
C THR A 149 -3.82 -9.06 -22.91
N GLY A 150 -5.09 -9.44 -22.77
CA GLY A 150 -5.51 -10.45 -21.79
C GLY A 150 -5.09 -10.10 -20.36
N VAL A 151 -4.58 -11.09 -19.62
CA VAL A 151 -4.24 -10.94 -18.20
C VAL A 151 -3.02 -10.04 -17.97
N LEU A 152 -2.10 -9.98 -18.93
CA LEU A 152 -1.00 -9.02 -18.90
C LEU A 152 -1.56 -7.60 -18.87
N ALA A 153 -2.49 -7.27 -19.77
CA ALA A 153 -3.15 -5.98 -19.79
C ALA A 153 -4.00 -5.71 -18.54
N GLU A 154 -4.69 -6.72 -17.99
CA GLU A 154 -5.41 -6.60 -16.72
C GLU A 154 -4.46 -6.21 -15.58
N GLY A 155 -3.31 -6.88 -15.46
CA GLY A 155 -2.29 -6.58 -14.45
C GLY A 155 -1.70 -5.17 -14.58
N LEU A 156 -1.34 -4.76 -15.80
CA LEU A 156 -0.85 -3.40 -16.07
C LEU A 156 -1.89 -2.33 -15.69
N TYR A 157 -3.16 -2.56 -16.04
CA TYR A 157 -4.22 -1.61 -15.70
C TYR A 157 -4.44 -1.51 -14.19
N VAL A 158 -4.45 -2.64 -13.47
CA VAL A 158 -4.55 -2.68 -12.00
C VAL A 158 -3.42 -1.86 -11.36
N ALA A 159 -2.19 -2.01 -11.85
CA ALA A 159 -1.06 -1.25 -11.34
C ALA A 159 -1.24 0.26 -11.56
N LEU A 160 -1.57 0.67 -12.80
CA LEU A 160 -1.79 2.07 -13.15
C LEU A 160 -2.89 2.72 -12.29
N VAL A 161 -4.07 2.09 -12.16
CA VAL A 161 -5.19 2.71 -11.44
C VAL A 161 -5.00 2.70 -9.93
N SER A 162 -4.25 1.75 -9.39
CA SER A 162 -3.96 1.69 -7.96
C SER A 162 -3.09 2.87 -7.56
N ASP A 163 -1.96 3.04 -8.24
CA ASP A 163 -0.96 4.01 -7.80
C ASP A 163 -1.28 5.46 -8.21
N THR A 164 -2.05 5.63 -9.29
CA THR A 164 -2.54 6.97 -9.70
C THR A 164 -3.86 7.37 -9.04
N GLY A 165 -4.44 6.54 -8.17
CA GLY A 165 -5.75 6.81 -7.57
C GLY A 165 -6.86 6.90 -8.61
N SER A 166 -6.86 5.98 -9.57
CA SER A 166 -7.70 6.03 -10.77
C SER A 166 -7.48 7.30 -11.57
N PHE A 167 -6.20 7.66 -11.78
CA PHE A 167 -5.75 8.84 -12.51
C PHE A 167 -6.15 10.19 -11.89
N ALA A 168 -6.41 10.21 -10.59
CA ALA A 168 -6.81 11.41 -9.85
C ALA A 168 -5.67 12.00 -8.99
N TYR A 169 -4.59 11.25 -8.76
CA TYR A 169 -3.44 11.69 -7.97
C TYR A 169 -2.43 12.48 -8.82
N GLY A 170 -1.61 13.29 -8.15
CA GLY A 170 -0.66 14.20 -8.81
C GLY A 170 0.51 13.52 -9.54
N ASN A 171 0.73 12.22 -9.32
CA ASN A 171 1.67 11.39 -10.06
C ASN A 171 1.13 10.93 -11.42
N THR A 172 -0.13 11.24 -11.77
CA THR A 172 -0.71 10.88 -13.09
C THR A 172 -0.01 11.62 -14.23
N THR A 173 0.62 10.90 -15.14
CA THR A 173 1.33 11.47 -16.30
C THR A 173 0.60 11.21 -17.63
N PRO A 174 0.94 11.95 -18.71
CA PRO A 174 0.51 11.60 -20.06
C PRO A 174 0.96 10.19 -20.49
N GLY A 175 2.09 9.68 -19.96
CA GLY A 175 2.57 8.33 -20.24
C GLY A 175 1.60 7.27 -19.74
N ALA A 176 1.22 7.35 -18.45
CA ALA A 176 0.26 6.45 -17.84
C ALA A 176 -1.10 6.43 -18.57
N MET A 177 -1.61 7.60 -18.95
CA MET A 177 -2.85 7.72 -19.71
C MET A 177 -2.76 7.09 -21.11
N ARG A 178 -1.63 7.27 -21.81
CA ARG A 178 -1.40 6.62 -23.11
C ARG A 178 -1.25 5.12 -22.99
N MET A 179 -0.58 4.63 -21.94
CA MET A 179 -0.49 3.20 -21.66
C MET A 179 -1.90 2.63 -21.48
N ALA A 180 -2.73 3.23 -20.61
CA ALA A 180 -4.11 2.79 -20.40
C ALA A 180 -4.94 2.80 -21.70
N ALA A 181 -4.84 3.85 -22.51
CA ALA A 181 -5.50 3.92 -23.82
C ALA A 181 -5.07 2.76 -24.74
N ARG A 182 -3.78 2.44 -24.80
CA ARG A 182 -3.25 1.34 -25.60
C ARG A 182 -3.72 -0.04 -25.10
N LEU A 183 -3.83 -0.23 -23.78
CA LEU A 183 -4.42 -1.45 -23.23
C LEU A 183 -5.87 -1.63 -23.72
N MET A 184 -6.65 -0.55 -23.78
CA MET A 184 -8.02 -0.56 -24.30
C MET A 184 -8.08 -0.83 -25.80
N GLU A 185 -7.20 -0.22 -26.58
CA GLU A 185 -7.06 -0.49 -28.03
C GLU A 185 -6.77 -1.97 -28.30
N ASN A 186 -6.01 -2.61 -27.41
CA ASN A 186 -5.69 -4.03 -27.44
C ASN A 186 -6.77 -4.93 -26.81
N GLY A 187 -7.96 -4.41 -26.53
CA GLY A 187 -9.13 -5.18 -26.11
C GLY A 187 -9.31 -5.33 -24.60
N LEU A 188 -8.59 -4.57 -23.76
CA LEU A 188 -8.85 -4.55 -22.33
C LEU A 188 -10.27 -4.02 -22.04
N ASN A 189 -11.08 -4.86 -21.40
CA ASN A 189 -12.39 -4.44 -20.89
C ASN A 189 -12.23 -3.73 -19.53
N VAL A 190 -11.92 -2.44 -19.59
CA VAL A 190 -11.76 -1.59 -18.39
C VAL A 190 -12.97 -1.67 -17.44
N PRO A 191 -14.24 -1.56 -17.89
CA PRO A 191 -15.38 -1.74 -17.01
C PRO A 191 -15.39 -3.08 -16.24
N ALA A 192 -15.03 -4.19 -16.89
CA ALA A 192 -14.99 -5.50 -16.24
C ALA A 192 -13.88 -5.60 -15.20
N VAL A 193 -12.68 -5.10 -15.50
CA VAL A 193 -11.58 -5.05 -14.52
C VAL A 193 -11.93 -4.14 -13.35
N ARG A 194 -12.50 -2.97 -13.63
CA ARG A 194 -12.92 -2.03 -12.58
C ARG A 194 -14.02 -2.62 -11.69
N ALA A 195 -14.97 -3.35 -12.27
CA ALA A 195 -16.00 -4.04 -11.49
C ALA A 195 -15.38 -5.06 -10.50
N ARG A 196 -14.31 -5.77 -10.88
CA ARG A 196 -13.62 -6.69 -9.95
C ARG A 196 -12.84 -5.97 -8.84
N LEU A 197 -12.29 -4.79 -9.12
CA LEU A 197 -11.63 -3.96 -8.11
C LEU A 197 -12.63 -3.33 -7.12
N ASP A 198 -13.73 -2.78 -7.64
CA ASP A 198 -14.66 -1.97 -6.85
C ASP A 198 -15.72 -2.79 -6.13
N ASN A 199 -16.25 -3.82 -6.79
CA ASN A 199 -17.36 -4.60 -6.25
C ASN A 199 -16.84 -5.77 -5.40
N SER A 200 -15.90 -5.45 -4.52
CA SER A 200 -15.15 -6.40 -3.68
C SER A 200 -15.61 -6.41 -2.21
N TRP A 201 -16.61 -5.59 -1.86
CA TRP A 201 -17.08 -5.49 -0.49
C TRP A 201 -17.86 -6.74 -0.05
N SER A 202 -17.52 -7.24 1.13
CA SER A 202 -18.31 -8.24 1.84
C SER A 202 -19.55 -7.59 2.47
N GLU A 203 -20.62 -8.36 2.71
CA GLU A 203 -21.77 -7.87 3.49
C GLU A 203 -21.35 -7.41 4.91
N PRO A 204 -20.48 -8.15 5.65
CA PRO A 204 -19.92 -7.67 6.91
C PRO A 204 -19.25 -6.30 6.80
N ARG A 205 -18.42 -6.06 5.79
CA ARG A 205 -17.80 -4.76 5.53
C ARG A 205 -18.82 -3.66 5.33
N LEU A 206 -19.82 -3.91 4.47
CA LEU A 206 -20.90 -2.96 4.19
C LEU A 206 -21.64 -2.56 5.48
N ARG A 207 -22.01 -3.55 6.31
CA ARG A 207 -22.69 -3.33 7.59
C ARG A 207 -21.81 -2.59 8.59
N LEU A 208 -20.55 -2.98 8.70
CA LEU A 208 -19.56 -2.32 9.58
C LEU A 208 -19.40 -0.86 9.22
N TRP A 209 -19.16 -0.55 7.94
CA TRP A 209 -19.03 0.84 7.48
C TRP A 209 -20.30 1.64 7.72
N GLY A 210 -21.48 1.03 7.50
CA GLY A 210 -22.76 1.66 7.82
C GLY A 210 -22.89 2.02 9.30
N ARG A 211 -22.51 1.10 10.21
CA ARG A 211 -22.50 1.35 11.66
C ARG A 211 -21.50 2.45 12.03
N LEU A 212 -20.25 2.33 11.57
CA LEU A 212 -19.21 3.30 11.89
C LEU A 212 -19.54 4.70 11.36
N MET A 213 -20.21 4.83 10.22
CA MET A 213 -20.69 6.13 9.71
C MET A 213 -21.78 6.75 10.58
N GLN A 214 -22.68 5.93 11.14
CA GLN A 214 -23.73 6.40 12.06
C GLN A 214 -23.15 6.86 13.41
N GLU A 215 -22.09 6.19 13.88
CA GLU A 215 -21.49 6.43 15.20
C GLU A 215 -20.29 7.39 15.18
N ALA A 216 -19.81 7.75 13.99
CA ALA A 216 -18.68 8.66 13.82
C ALA A 216 -18.92 9.99 14.54
N ARG A 217 -17.93 10.43 15.31
CA ARG A 217 -17.98 11.66 16.10
C ARG A 217 -17.23 12.76 15.37
N LEU A 218 -17.88 13.90 15.18
CA LEU A 218 -17.22 15.13 14.75
C LEU A 218 -16.89 15.97 15.98
N LEU A 219 -15.60 16.21 16.20
CA LEU A 219 -15.05 16.96 17.32
C LEU A 219 -14.32 18.21 16.82
N GLU A 220 -13.94 19.10 17.73
CA GLU A 220 -13.14 20.29 17.43
C GLU A 220 -13.76 21.16 16.32
N ASP A 221 -15.06 21.45 16.45
CA ASP A 221 -15.86 22.21 15.47
C ASP A 221 -15.92 21.54 14.07
N GLY A 222 -15.85 20.21 14.04
CA GLY A 222 -15.87 19.41 12.81
C GLY A 222 -14.50 19.26 12.14
N ARG A 223 -13.41 19.74 12.77
CA ARG A 223 -12.04 19.56 12.27
C ARG A 223 -11.49 18.15 12.48
N LEU A 224 -12.03 17.42 13.45
CA LEU A 224 -11.65 16.04 13.77
C LEU A 224 -12.82 15.10 13.55
N ALA A 225 -12.67 14.10 12.68
CA ALA A 225 -13.58 12.97 12.59
C ALA A 225 -12.99 11.75 13.31
N VAL A 226 -13.80 11.10 14.15
CA VAL A 226 -13.37 9.93 14.93
C VAL A 226 -14.35 8.78 14.75
N ALA A 227 -13.83 7.57 14.53
CA ALA A 227 -14.58 6.34 14.75
C ALA A 227 -13.82 5.39 15.67
N LEU A 228 -14.58 4.69 16.52
CA LEU A 228 -14.06 3.70 17.44
C LEU A 228 -14.58 2.34 16.98
N VAL A 229 -13.70 1.35 16.91
CA VAL A 229 -14.01 0.00 16.42
C VAL A 229 -13.69 -0.99 17.53
N GLY A 230 -14.72 -1.42 18.26
CA GLY A 230 -14.59 -2.45 19.29
C GLY A 230 -14.63 -3.87 18.71
N ARG A 231 -14.04 -4.84 19.41
CA ARG A 231 -14.08 -6.26 18.99
C ARG A 231 -15.49 -6.82 19.01
N ALA A 232 -16.28 -6.47 20.02
CA ALA A 232 -17.67 -6.90 20.11
C ALA A 232 -18.50 -6.49 18.88
N LEU A 233 -18.20 -5.32 18.28
CA LEU A 233 -18.85 -4.88 17.04
C LEU A 233 -18.41 -5.70 15.83
N LEU A 234 -17.11 -6.03 15.73
CA LEU A 234 -16.60 -6.90 14.67
C LEU A 234 -17.24 -8.30 14.76
N ASP A 235 -17.28 -8.87 15.96
CA ASP A 235 -17.88 -10.17 16.23
C ASP A 235 -19.39 -10.18 15.93
N GLU A 236 -20.13 -9.15 16.36
CA GLU A 236 -21.56 -8.99 16.08
C GLU A 236 -21.86 -9.02 14.59
N LEU A 237 -21.02 -8.36 13.79
CA LEU A 237 -21.23 -8.20 12.35
C LEU A 237 -20.57 -9.31 11.52
N GLY A 238 -19.82 -10.23 12.15
CA GLY A 238 -18.97 -11.19 11.45
C GLY A 238 -17.91 -10.52 10.57
N ALA A 239 -17.48 -9.32 10.93
CA ALA A 239 -16.51 -8.53 10.19
C ALA A 239 -15.09 -8.82 10.72
N THR A 240 -14.09 -8.65 9.87
CA THR A 240 -12.70 -8.80 10.25
C THR A 240 -12.01 -7.45 10.42
N ARG A 241 -10.74 -7.48 10.85
CA ARG A 241 -9.93 -6.26 10.98
C ARG A 241 -9.65 -5.63 9.62
N GLU A 242 -9.55 -6.46 8.58
CA GLU A 242 -9.34 -6.09 7.18
C GLU A 242 -10.55 -5.34 6.62
N ASP A 243 -11.77 -5.62 7.11
CA ASP A 243 -12.98 -4.87 6.73
C ASP A 243 -12.94 -3.40 7.19
N CYS A 244 -12.03 -3.04 8.11
CA CYS A 244 -11.82 -1.65 8.55
C CYS A 244 -10.93 -0.84 7.60
N GLU A 245 -10.17 -1.50 6.71
CA GLU A 245 -9.19 -0.86 5.83
C GLU A 245 -9.85 0.16 4.91
N GLY A 246 -9.30 1.38 4.86
CA GLY A 246 -9.85 2.49 4.06
C GLY A 246 -10.90 3.36 4.76
N PHE A 247 -11.38 2.98 5.95
CA PHE A 247 -12.45 3.72 6.61
C PHE A 247 -11.99 5.10 7.13
N VAL A 248 -10.73 5.21 7.58
CA VAL A 248 -10.17 6.49 8.06
C VAL A 248 -10.07 7.51 6.92
N GLU A 249 -9.74 7.08 5.70
CA GLU A 249 -9.74 7.90 4.50
C GLU A 249 -11.16 8.37 4.14
N GLN A 250 -12.16 7.51 4.36
CA GLN A 250 -13.56 7.84 4.12
C GLN A 250 -14.05 8.93 5.09
N LEU A 251 -13.71 8.85 6.38
CA LEU A 251 -14.02 9.90 7.35
C LEU A 251 -13.41 11.26 6.98
N ARG A 252 -12.19 11.26 6.42
CA ARG A 252 -11.52 12.49 5.97
C ARG A 252 -12.27 13.21 4.83
N ARG A 253 -13.18 12.53 4.12
CA ARG A 253 -13.97 13.15 3.04
C ARG A 253 -15.06 14.10 3.54
N VAL A 254 -15.37 14.08 4.84
CA VAL A 254 -16.37 14.98 5.41
C VAL A 254 -15.86 16.43 5.35
N ARG A 255 -16.68 17.33 4.78
CA ARG A 255 -16.31 18.74 4.60
C ARG A 255 -15.91 19.38 5.94
N GLY A 256 -14.72 19.98 5.97
CA GLY A 256 -14.17 20.67 7.14
C GLY A 256 -13.24 19.79 7.99
N VAL A 257 -13.27 18.47 7.82
CA VAL A 257 -12.36 17.56 8.52
C VAL A 257 -10.93 17.79 8.04
N ARG A 258 -10.05 18.08 9.00
CA ARG A 258 -8.60 18.24 8.82
C ARG A 258 -7.85 16.96 9.17
N VAL A 259 -8.28 16.29 10.24
CA VAL A 259 -7.76 14.99 10.68
C VAL A 259 -8.90 14.00 10.85
N ALA A 260 -8.72 12.80 10.32
CA ALA A 260 -9.53 11.64 10.63
C ALA A 260 -8.74 10.67 11.50
N LEU A 261 -9.41 10.09 12.50
CA LEU A 261 -8.87 9.12 13.43
C LEU A 261 -9.80 7.90 13.48
N VAL A 262 -9.23 6.71 13.29
CA VAL A 262 -9.90 5.45 13.61
C VAL A 262 -9.11 4.77 14.72
N LEU A 263 -9.78 4.40 15.81
CA LEU A 263 -9.19 3.64 16.91
C LEU A 263 -9.85 2.26 16.95
N ARG A 264 -9.08 1.23 16.65
CA ARG A 264 -9.56 -0.15 16.62
C ARG A 264 -8.98 -0.96 17.77
N GLU A 265 -9.81 -1.66 18.53
CA GLU A 265 -9.34 -2.59 19.55
C GLU A 265 -8.41 -3.66 18.96
N THR A 266 -7.36 -3.98 19.72
CA THR A 266 -6.46 -5.10 19.45
C THR A 266 -6.84 -6.30 20.31
N GLU A 267 -6.19 -7.45 20.06
CA GLU A 267 -6.26 -8.49 21.08
C GLU A 267 -5.62 -7.99 22.38
N PRO A 268 -6.13 -8.41 23.55
CA PRO A 268 -5.46 -8.21 24.81
C PRO A 268 -4.05 -8.77 24.76
N ASP A 269 -3.14 -8.12 25.49
CA ASP A 269 -1.80 -8.65 25.68
C ASP A 269 -1.82 -9.93 26.54
N ALA A 270 -0.63 -10.51 26.77
CA ALA A 270 -0.49 -11.73 27.57
C ALA A 270 -1.03 -11.61 29.01
N ASP A 271 -1.12 -10.37 29.54
CA ASP A 271 -1.66 -10.07 30.87
C ASP A 271 -3.16 -9.72 30.84
N GLY A 272 -3.81 -9.85 29.68
CA GLY A 272 -5.22 -9.52 29.48
C GLY A 272 -5.50 -8.02 29.44
N ARG A 273 -4.48 -7.16 29.27
CA ARG A 273 -4.66 -5.72 29.20
C ARG A 273 -5.16 -5.30 27.83
N PRO A 274 -6.05 -4.31 27.75
CA PRO A 274 -6.59 -3.89 26.48
C PRO A 274 -5.60 -3.08 25.66
N GLY A 275 -5.84 -3.01 24.36
CA GLY A 275 -5.05 -2.21 23.44
C GLY A 275 -5.88 -1.70 22.28
N SER A 276 -5.39 -0.64 21.65
CA SER A 276 -5.99 -0.08 20.45
C SER A 276 -4.92 0.32 19.44
N ARG A 277 -5.25 0.15 18.16
CA ARG A 277 -4.46 0.64 17.04
C ARG A 277 -5.13 1.89 16.48
N ALA A 278 -4.40 2.99 16.51
CA ALA A 278 -4.78 4.27 15.94
C ALA A 278 -4.32 4.35 14.48
N GLY A 279 -5.25 4.65 13.57
CA GLY A 279 -4.98 5.08 12.21
C GLY A 279 -5.36 6.55 12.05
N LEU A 280 -4.42 7.39 11.63
CA LEU A 280 -4.64 8.82 11.39
C LEU A 280 -4.47 9.15 9.91
N ARG A 281 -5.33 10.05 9.42
CA ARG A 281 -5.21 10.67 8.09
C ARG A 281 -5.43 12.17 8.16
N SER A 282 -4.69 12.90 7.34
CA SER A 282 -4.87 14.34 7.14
C SER A 282 -4.60 14.72 5.68
N SER A 283 -4.57 16.02 5.39
CA SER A 283 -4.16 16.52 4.07
C SER A 283 -3.40 17.84 4.16
N GLY A 284 -2.61 18.13 3.13
CA GLY A 284 -1.93 19.41 2.99
C GLY A 284 -0.85 19.63 4.05
N ALA A 285 -1.04 20.66 4.87
CA ALA A 285 -0.04 21.10 5.86
C ALA A 285 -0.07 20.28 7.16
N ASP A 286 -1.18 19.60 7.45
CA ASP A 286 -1.48 18.95 8.72
C ASP A 286 -0.65 17.68 8.92
N ASP A 287 0.27 17.69 9.89
CA ASP A 287 1.19 16.57 10.16
C ASP A 287 0.66 15.64 11.27
N VAL A 288 0.03 14.53 10.88
CA VAL A 288 -0.44 13.48 11.80
C VAL A 288 0.68 12.53 12.25
N ARG A 289 1.82 12.48 11.56
CA ARG A 289 2.99 11.73 12.02
C ARG A 289 3.52 12.30 13.33
N ALA A 290 3.51 13.63 13.46
CA ALA A 290 3.91 14.31 14.70
C ALA A 290 3.08 13.86 15.91
N VAL A 291 1.80 13.52 15.72
CA VAL A 291 0.93 12.94 16.75
C VAL A 291 1.34 11.50 17.04
N ALA A 292 1.43 10.65 16.01
CA ALA A 292 1.70 9.23 16.16
C ALA A 292 3.02 8.95 16.91
N VAL A 293 4.07 9.72 16.63
CA VAL A 293 5.39 9.59 17.28
C VAL A 293 5.31 9.80 18.81
N GLN A 294 4.38 10.62 19.30
CA GLN A 294 4.20 10.82 20.76
C GLN A 294 3.70 9.55 21.47
N PHE A 295 3.12 8.62 20.71
CA PHE A 295 2.57 7.36 21.21
C PHE A 295 3.40 6.16 20.72
N GLY A 296 4.68 6.37 20.44
CA GLY A 296 5.59 5.31 19.96
C GLY A 296 5.26 4.78 18.56
N GLY A 297 4.42 5.50 17.81
CA GLY A 297 4.04 5.18 16.45
C GLY A 297 4.91 5.85 15.40
N GLY A 298 4.42 5.88 14.16
CA GLY A 298 5.13 6.44 13.02
C GLY A 298 4.28 6.50 11.75
N GLY A 299 4.94 6.70 10.61
CA GLY A 299 4.32 6.82 9.29
C GLY A 299 4.75 8.09 8.56
N HIS A 300 3.88 8.57 7.67
CA HIS A 300 4.07 9.75 6.85
C HIS A 300 3.26 10.94 7.37
N LYS A 301 3.64 12.14 6.94
CA LYS A 301 3.00 13.40 7.32
C LYS A 301 1.47 13.33 7.34
N ASN A 302 0.86 12.78 6.29
CA ASN A 302 -0.59 12.74 6.12
C ASN A 302 -1.24 11.37 6.42
N ALA A 303 -0.44 10.37 6.80
CA ALA A 303 -0.89 9.00 7.05
C ALA A 303 0.03 8.34 8.07
N ALA A 304 -0.44 8.22 9.30
CA ALA A 304 0.35 7.72 10.41
C ALA A 304 -0.48 6.81 11.32
N GLY A 305 0.19 6.07 12.20
CA GLY A 305 -0.49 5.20 13.16
C GLY A 305 0.36 4.90 14.39
N ALA A 306 -0.31 4.51 15.46
CA ALA A 306 0.30 4.14 16.74
C ALA A 306 -0.51 3.01 17.39
N THR A 307 0.11 2.26 18.29
CA THR A 307 -0.57 1.26 19.12
C THR A 307 -0.48 1.70 20.57
N LEU A 308 -1.61 1.79 21.25
CA LEU A 308 -1.70 2.23 22.63
C LEU A 308 -2.21 1.09 23.51
N PRO A 309 -1.67 0.88 24.72
CA PRO A 309 -2.18 -0.09 25.69
C PRO A 309 -3.41 0.48 26.42
N LEU A 310 -4.38 0.97 25.66
CA LEU A 310 -5.59 1.64 26.14
C LEU A 310 -6.78 1.26 25.25
N GLU A 311 -7.96 1.12 25.85
CA GLU A 311 -9.21 1.00 25.11
C GLU A 311 -9.49 2.26 24.26
N PRO A 312 -10.26 2.14 23.15
CA PRO A 312 -10.46 3.22 22.18
C PRO A 312 -10.88 4.57 22.80
N GLU A 313 -11.82 4.60 23.72
CA GLU A 313 -12.27 5.83 24.38
C GLU A 313 -11.14 6.52 25.16
N ARG A 314 -10.34 5.75 25.89
CA ARG A 314 -9.21 6.28 26.66
C ARG A 314 -8.08 6.70 25.73
N ALA A 315 -7.81 5.93 24.69
CA ALA A 315 -6.84 6.28 23.65
C ALA A 315 -7.22 7.62 22.98
N LEU A 316 -8.49 7.81 22.62
CA LEU A 316 -8.98 9.09 22.09
C LEU A 316 -8.72 10.24 23.05
N ALA A 317 -9.06 10.07 24.33
CA ALA A 317 -8.91 11.12 25.33
C ALA A 317 -7.44 11.57 25.49
N VAL A 318 -6.49 10.63 25.49
CA VAL A 318 -5.05 10.97 25.61
C VAL A 318 -4.46 11.51 24.30
N MET A 319 -4.97 11.09 23.14
CA MET A 319 -4.49 11.57 21.83
C MET A 319 -5.04 12.96 21.48
N LEU A 320 -6.24 13.32 21.94
CA LEU A 320 -6.93 14.55 21.56
C LEU A 320 -6.10 15.83 21.76
N PRO A 321 -5.40 16.05 22.90
CA PRO A 321 -4.55 17.23 23.07
C PRO A 321 -3.45 17.32 22.00
N TYR A 322 -2.84 16.20 21.61
CA TYR A 322 -1.78 16.18 20.60
C TYR A 322 -2.34 16.42 19.19
N ILE A 323 -3.53 15.89 18.90
CA ILE A 323 -4.22 16.13 17.63
C ILE A 323 -4.54 17.62 17.46
N ARG A 324 -4.96 18.33 18.51
CA ARG A 324 -5.18 19.78 18.46
C ARG A 324 -3.95 20.56 18.01
N HIS A 325 -2.74 20.08 18.32
CA HIS A 325 -1.50 20.76 17.92
C HIS A 325 -1.24 20.72 16.41
N VAL A 326 -1.91 19.83 15.68
CA VAL A 326 -1.78 19.72 14.21
C VAL A 326 -2.18 21.03 13.53
N TRP A 327 -3.27 21.65 13.98
CA TRP A 327 -3.76 22.93 13.44
C TRP A 327 -3.59 24.12 14.39
N ALA A 328 -3.10 23.92 15.61
CA ALA A 328 -2.84 25.03 16.53
C ALA A 328 -1.82 26.05 16.00
N ARG A 329 -0.98 25.68 15.02
CA ARG A 329 -0.06 26.63 14.34
C ARG A 329 -0.78 27.64 13.45
N ASP A 330 -1.95 27.29 12.91
CA ASP A 330 -2.79 28.24 12.16
C ASP A 330 -3.57 29.15 13.10
N ASP A 331 -4.01 28.63 14.25
CA ASP A 331 -4.74 29.36 15.28
C ASP A 331 -3.80 30.30 16.10
N MET A 332 -2.49 30.01 16.17
CA MET A 332 -1.46 30.83 16.82
C MET A 332 -0.97 32.06 16.00
N ARG A 333 -1.89 32.72 15.29
CA ARG A 333 -1.86 34.20 15.25
C ARG A 333 -2.39 34.83 16.54
N ALA A 334 -2.85 34.02 17.50
CA ALA A 334 -3.24 34.47 18.84
C ALA A 334 -2.81 33.49 19.96
N GLY A 335 -1.72 33.78 20.66
CA GLY A 335 -1.55 33.38 22.07
C GLY A 335 -0.79 32.08 22.39
N ARG A 336 0.15 32.22 23.34
CA ARG A 336 1.19 31.29 23.83
C ARG A 336 0.75 29.88 24.26
N ILE A 337 1.67 28.93 24.02
CA ILE A 337 1.70 27.51 24.43
C ILE A 337 1.79 27.37 25.97
N PRO A 338 0.96 26.55 26.64
CA PRO A 338 1.23 26.10 28.00
C PRO A 338 2.13 24.84 28.01
N PRO A 339 3.06 24.69 28.97
CA PRO A 339 3.90 23.50 29.07
C PRO A 339 3.14 22.30 29.62
N CYS A 340 3.67 21.11 29.32
CA CYS A 340 3.20 19.80 29.79
C CYS A 340 3.09 19.75 31.32
N PRO A 341 2.00 19.22 31.92
CA PRO A 341 1.99 18.90 33.33
C PRO A 341 2.91 17.70 33.59
N SER A 342 4.00 17.92 34.31
CA SER A 342 4.83 16.83 34.84
C SER A 342 4.03 15.97 35.81
N ALA A 343 4.28 14.67 35.80
CA ALA A 343 3.69 13.64 36.66
C ALA A 343 4.10 13.74 38.15
N ALA A 344 3.99 14.92 38.75
CA ALA A 344 4.25 15.16 40.16
C ALA A 344 3.28 16.21 40.70
N ALA A 345 2.03 15.80 40.91
CA ALA A 345 1.10 16.43 41.85
C ALA A 345 0.03 15.39 42.25
N GLU A 346 0.48 14.24 42.74
CA GLU A 346 -0.25 13.57 43.83
C GLU A 346 0.11 14.30 45.12
N GLN A 347 -0.89 14.45 46.01
CA GLN A 347 -0.88 15.02 47.37
C GLN A 347 -1.34 16.48 47.52
N ALA A 348 -2.65 16.69 47.40
CA ALA A 348 -3.51 17.31 48.43
C ALA A 348 -4.98 17.17 48.04
#